data_AF-A0A2E6G3I1-F1
#
_entry.id   AF-A0A2E6G3I1-F1
#
_cell.length_a   1.000
_cell.length_b   1.000
_cell.length_c   1.000
_cell.angle_alpha   90.00
_cell.angle_beta   90.00
_cell.angle_gamma   90.00
#
_symmetry.space_group_name_H-M   'P 1'
#
loop_
_entity.id
_entity.type
_entity.pdbx_description
1 polymer ?
#
loop_
_entity_poly.entity_id
_entity_poly.type
_entity_poly.pdbx_seq_one_letter_code
_entity_poly.pdbx_strand_id
1 'polypeptide(L)'
;MPVACNTSALTGQDGAVFFEPAGTEFCLLDYTDFPAGTNITVPTDNDYQLGDPVAFYEEGTANLDGSLTASTLGSVTEYYVVAIAADRSTISVSASSGGTAITLAGDGGTGSADTPGAANHIKIEYAEFGAICQVREFSLEISREELDVTTLPCGPQSASRFASFRKIQPSYASGTGSMTVYFTDDQTSLANRLISNVLLKDQQGAKVKLYINAVYSGGSVDDTASMYFEGGIRLTSMSMSANPDDPTTAEMSFSIVNPTHLLNTDID
;
A
#
# COMPACT_ATOMS: atom_id res chain seq x y z
N MET A 1 -53.57 -0.07 2.51
CA MET A 1 -52.75 0.77 1.62
C MET A 1 -51.59 -0.08 1.16
N PRO A 2 -51.44 -0.37 -0.14
CA PRO A 2 -50.28 -1.13 -0.61
C PRO A 2 -49.02 -0.30 -0.36
N VAL A 3 -48.14 -0.83 0.48
CA VAL A 3 -46.84 -0.25 0.80
C VAL A 3 -45.90 -0.61 -0.35
N ALA A 4 -45.27 0.39 -0.95
CA ALA A 4 -44.33 0.19 -2.05
C ALA A 4 -43.11 -0.62 -1.56
N CYS A 5 -42.83 -1.75 -2.21
CA CYS A 5 -41.56 -2.48 -2.09
C CYS A 5 -40.47 -1.77 -2.90
N ASN A 6 -40.21 -0.51 -2.61
CA ASN A 6 -39.02 0.17 -3.11
C ASN A 6 -38.35 0.90 -1.95
N THR A 7 -37.54 0.17 -1.22
CA THR A 7 -36.44 0.73 -0.43
C THR A 7 -35.16 0.64 -1.26
N SER A 8 -35.13 1.20 -2.47
CA SER A 8 -33.89 1.82 -2.93
C SER A 8 -33.71 3.09 -2.10
N ALA A 9 -33.33 2.89 -0.84
CA ALA A 9 -32.34 3.77 -0.28
C ALA A 9 -31.18 3.72 -1.30
N LEU A 10 -30.76 4.86 -1.83
CA LEU A 10 -29.36 4.99 -2.20
C LEU A 10 -28.62 4.74 -0.87
N THR A 11 -28.36 3.48 -0.55
CA THR A 11 -27.30 3.15 0.39
C THR A 11 -26.08 3.74 -0.31
N GLY A 12 -25.60 4.87 0.20
CA GLY A 12 -24.29 5.38 -0.21
C GLY A 12 -23.38 4.16 -0.25
N GLN A 13 -22.72 3.95 -1.38
CA GLN A 13 -21.91 2.77 -1.59
C GLN A 13 -21.01 2.61 -0.35
N ASP A 14 -21.01 1.43 0.27
CA ASP A 14 -20.25 1.20 1.50
C ASP A 14 -18.76 1.29 1.13
N GLY A 15 -18.24 2.50 1.23
CA GLY A 15 -16.85 2.81 0.96
C GLY A 15 -16.00 2.37 2.14
N ALA A 16 -14.83 1.83 1.87
CA ALA A 16 -13.87 1.42 2.89
C ALA A 16 -12.47 1.80 2.44
N VAL A 17 -11.61 2.13 3.39
CA VAL A 17 -10.22 2.49 3.12
C VAL A 17 -9.33 1.55 3.90
N PHE A 18 -8.37 1.00 3.17
CA PHE A 18 -7.42 0.00 3.62
C PHE A 18 -6.03 0.52 3.28
N PHE A 19 -5.06 0.29 4.16
CA PHE A 19 -3.74 0.92 4.06
C PHE A 19 -2.63 0.00 4.55
N GLU A 20 -1.51 0.06 3.85
CA GLU A 20 -0.23 -0.51 4.26
C GLU A 20 0.69 0.65 4.66
N PRO A 21 1.25 0.64 5.88
CA PRO A 21 2.13 1.70 6.38
C PRO A 21 3.42 1.88 5.59
N ALA A 22 3.89 3.13 5.52
CA ALA A 22 5.19 3.45 4.94
C ALA A 22 6.34 2.97 5.85
N GLY A 23 7.52 2.75 5.26
CA GLY A 23 8.70 2.26 5.99
C GLY A 23 8.57 0.82 6.47
N THR A 24 7.76 0.01 5.78
CA THR A 24 7.54 -1.42 6.09
C THR A 24 7.89 -2.35 4.93
N GLU A 25 8.57 -1.84 3.89
CA GLU A 25 9.02 -2.62 2.75
C GLU A 25 10.53 -2.48 2.56
N PHE A 26 11.26 -3.60 2.58
CA PHE A 26 12.72 -3.61 2.40
C PHE A 26 13.20 -4.88 1.68
N CYS A 27 14.34 -4.76 1.00
CA CYS A 27 15.08 -5.87 0.43
C CYS A 27 16.21 -6.27 1.40
N LEU A 28 16.12 -7.45 2.00
CA LEU A 28 17.09 -8.01 2.94
C LEU A 28 17.98 -9.04 2.24
N LEU A 29 19.20 -9.19 2.74
CA LEU A 29 20.09 -10.27 2.35
C LEU A 29 19.60 -11.58 2.95
N ASP A 30 19.74 -12.68 2.22
CA ASP A 30 19.19 -13.98 2.60
C ASP A 30 19.94 -14.66 3.75
N TYR A 31 21.19 -14.30 4.02
CA TYR A 31 21.99 -14.91 5.09
C TYR A 31 22.37 -13.93 6.19
N THR A 32 23.04 -12.82 5.86
CA THR A 32 23.59 -11.86 6.83
C THR A 32 22.49 -11.18 7.66
N ASP A 33 21.34 -10.88 7.05
CA ASP A 33 20.23 -10.22 7.74
C ASP A 33 19.33 -11.19 8.52
N PHE A 34 19.56 -12.50 8.39
CA PHE A 34 18.87 -13.55 9.15
C PHE A 34 19.87 -14.33 10.00
N PRO A 35 20.53 -13.72 11.00
CA PRO A 35 21.46 -14.44 11.86
C PRO A 35 20.73 -15.45 12.76
N ALA A 36 21.46 -16.50 13.18
CA ALA A 36 20.94 -17.48 14.12
C ALA A 36 20.46 -16.82 15.42
N GLY A 37 19.27 -17.20 15.89
CA GLY A 37 18.62 -16.58 17.05
C GLY A 37 17.21 -16.09 16.69
N THR A 38 16.78 -14.96 17.25
CA THR A 38 15.41 -14.44 17.05
C THR A 38 15.37 -13.12 16.29
N ASN A 39 16.54 -12.61 15.89
CA ASN A 39 16.67 -11.25 15.37
C ASN A 39 16.85 -11.31 13.86
N ILE A 40 16.05 -10.53 13.15
CA ILE A 40 16.17 -10.22 11.74
C ILE A 40 16.69 -8.81 11.65
N THR A 41 17.79 -8.60 10.94
CA THR A 41 18.36 -7.27 10.70
C THR A 41 17.53 -6.55 9.65
N VAL A 42 17.18 -5.30 9.94
CA VAL A 42 16.41 -4.43 9.05
C VAL A 42 17.04 -3.03 9.03
N PRO A 43 16.89 -2.25 7.95
CA PRO A 43 17.36 -0.86 7.91
C PRO A 43 16.78 -0.01 9.04
N THR A 44 17.58 0.85 9.67
CA THR A 44 17.18 1.61 10.88
C THR A 44 16.11 2.67 10.65
N ASP A 45 15.84 3.01 9.40
CA ASP A 45 14.80 3.95 8.96
C ASP A 45 13.42 3.32 8.79
N ASN A 46 13.26 2.03 9.15
CA ASN A 46 11.96 1.37 9.20
C ASN A 46 10.99 2.01 10.23
N ASP A 47 9.69 1.87 9.97
CA ASP A 47 8.61 2.21 10.89
C ASP A 47 7.82 0.96 11.35
N TYR A 48 8.46 -0.20 11.50
CA TYR A 48 7.79 -1.36 12.10
C TYR A 48 7.33 -1.05 13.53
N GLN A 49 6.17 -1.56 13.89
CA GLN A 49 5.57 -1.47 15.23
C GLN A 49 5.24 -2.85 15.78
N LEU A 50 5.13 -2.97 17.10
CA LEU A 50 4.77 -4.23 17.74
C LEU A 50 3.35 -4.64 17.32
N GLY A 51 3.21 -5.89 16.89
CA GLY A 51 1.95 -6.45 16.38
C GLY A 51 1.75 -6.27 14.89
N ASP A 52 2.67 -5.62 14.17
CA ASP A 52 2.55 -5.49 12.71
C ASP A 52 2.59 -6.85 12.01
N PRO A 53 1.62 -7.14 11.12
CA PRO A 53 1.69 -8.27 10.21
C PRO A 53 2.69 -7.98 9.08
N VAL A 54 3.63 -8.89 8.88
CA VAL A 54 4.66 -8.84 7.84
C VAL A 54 4.72 -10.17 7.07
N ALA A 55 5.09 -10.09 5.80
CA ALA A 55 5.25 -11.22 4.91
C ALA A 55 6.66 -11.17 4.29
N PHE A 56 7.24 -12.35 4.07
CA PHE A 56 8.54 -12.51 3.44
C PHE A 56 8.36 -13.12 2.05
N TYR A 57 9.09 -12.63 1.05
CA TYR A 57 9.08 -13.15 -0.31
C TYR A 57 10.52 -13.42 -0.76
N GLU A 58 10.74 -14.57 -1.38
CA GLU A 58 12.01 -14.91 -2.01
C GLU A 58 12.04 -14.31 -3.43
N GLU A 59 13.01 -13.44 -3.71
CA GLU A 59 13.23 -12.89 -5.05
C GLU A 59 14.51 -13.46 -5.68
N GLY A 60 14.42 -13.79 -6.98
CA GLY A 60 15.52 -14.37 -7.73
C GLY A 60 15.84 -15.80 -7.31
N THR A 61 17.05 -16.03 -6.81
CA THR A 61 17.52 -17.33 -6.29
C THR A 61 17.88 -17.29 -4.80
N ALA A 62 17.50 -16.21 -4.10
CA ALA A 62 17.62 -16.12 -2.65
C ALA A 62 16.70 -17.15 -1.96
N ASN A 63 17.08 -17.63 -0.78
CA ASN A 63 16.26 -18.57 -0.01
C ASN A 63 16.08 -18.05 1.41
N LEU A 64 14.86 -18.11 1.93
CA LEU A 64 14.53 -17.69 3.27
C LEU A 64 14.96 -18.77 4.28
N ASP A 65 15.36 -18.37 5.48
CA ASP A 65 15.64 -19.28 6.60
C ASP A 65 14.52 -20.32 6.77
N GLY A 66 14.90 -21.59 6.92
CA GLY A 66 13.94 -22.71 6.93
C GLY A 66 12.96 -22.71 8.11
N SER A 67 13.19 -21.88 9.13
CA SER A 67 12.22 -21.64 10.21
C SER A 67 11.07 -20.70 9.82
N LEU A 68 11.18 -20.03 8.68
CA LEU A 68 10.16 -19.18 8.08
C LEU A 68 9.65 -19.79 6.78
N THR A 69 8.48 -19.35 6.33
CA THR A 69 7.86 -19.79 5.08
C THR A 69 7.64 -18.56 4.22
N ALA A 70 8.21 -18.58 3.03
CA ALA A 70 8.04 -17.50 2.07
C ALA A 70 6.58 -17.47 1.56
N SER A 71 6.07 -16.25 1.41
CA SER A 71 4.82 -15.93 0.74
C SER A 71 5.00 -16.04 -0.77
N THR A 72 3.89 -16.29 -1.47
CA THR A 72 3.86 -16.37 -2.93
C THR A 72 2.67 -15.58 -3.46
N LEU A 73 2.69 -15.26 -4.75
CA LEU A 73 1.58 -14.56 -5.38
C LEU A 73 0.27 -15.34 -5.19
N GLY A 74 -0.70 -14.74 -4.48
CA GLY A 74 -1.99 -15.35 -4.17
C GLY A 74 -2.03 -16.21 -2.90
N SER A 75 -0.93 -16.32 -2.15
CA SER A 75 -0.89 -16.96 -0.84
C SER A 75 0.12 -16.28 0.07
N VAL A 76 -0.37 -15.41 0.94
CA VAL A 76 0.42 -14.69 1.94
C VAL A 76 0.56 -15.53 3.21
N THR A 77 1.79 -15.71 3.68
CA THR A 77 2.07 -16.27 5.01
C THR A 77 2.42 -15.14 5.95
N GLU A 78 1.50 -14.85 6.87
CA GLU A 78 1.65 -13.75 7.83
C GLU A 78 2.52 -14.12 9.03
N TYR A 79 3.37 -13.18 9.42
CA TYR A 79 4.09 -13.18 10.68
C TYR A 79 3.85 -11.87 11.43
N TYR A 80 3.92 -11.89 12.75
CA TYR A 80 3.67 -10.72 13.60
C TYR A 80 4.95 -10.27 14.30
N VAL A 81 5.26 -8.98 14.23
CA VAL A 81 6.41 -8.37 14.93
C VAL A 81 6.16 -8.41 16.44
N VAL A 82 7.07 -9.04 17.19
CA VAL A 82 6.94 -9.22 18.65
C VAL A 82 8.02 -8.51 19.46
N ALA A 83 9.13 -8.15 18.82
CA ALA A 83 10.17 -7.33 19.44
C ALA A 83 10.83 -6.44 18.39
N ILE A 84 11.26 -5.26 18.83
CA ILE A 84 11.99 -4.29 18.02
C ILE A 84 13.14 -3.77 18.89
N ALA A 85 14.35 -3.74 18.34
CA ALA A 85 15.49 -3.17 19.04
C ALA A 85 15.33 -1.66 19.25
N ALA A 86 15.95 -1.12 20.30
CA ALA A 86 15.84 0.31 20.63
C ALA A 86 16.42 1.24 19.53
N ASP A 87 17.42 0.76 18.79
CA ASP A 87 18.02 1.43 17.63
C ASP A 87 17.30 1.10 16.31
N ARG A 88 16.23 0.30 16.37
CA ARG A 88 15.42 -0.18 15.24
C ARG A 88 16.20 -0.99 14.20
N SER A 89 17.41 -1.46 14.52
CA SER A 89 18.25 -2.22 13.58
C SER A 89 17.83 -3.69 13.43
N THR A 90 17.02 -4.19 14.36
CA THR A 90 16.52 -5.57 14.30
C THR A 90 15.07 -5.69 14.76
N ILE A 91 14.37 -6.65 14.18
CA ILE A 91 13.03 -7.08 14.59
C ILE A 91 13.02 -8.58 14.94
N SER A 92 12.03 -9.02 15.72
CA SER A 92 11.72 -10.44 15.92
C SER A 92 10.29 -10.70 15.53
N VAL A 93 10.05 -11.84 14.88
CA VAL A 93 8.72 -12.21 14.35
C VAL A 93 8.19 -13.49 14.96
N SER A 94 6.87 -13.66 14.92
CA SER A 94 6.16 -14.84 15.43
C SER A 94 5.02 -15.24 14.49
N ALA A 95 4.57 -16.49 14.56
CA ALA A 95 3.46 -16.98 13.72
C ALA A 95 2.07 -16.51 14.19
N SER A 96 1.97 -15.84 15.34
CA SER A 96 0.70 -15.41 15.92
C SER A 96 0.87 -14.07 16.64
N SER A 97 -0.11 -13.17 16.53
CA SER A 97 -0.06 -11.87 17.22
C SER A 97 0.23 -12.02 18.73
N GLY A 98 1.23 -11.30 19.22
CA GLY A 98 1.70 -11.38 20.62
C GLY A 98 2.36 -12.71 21.01
N GLY A 99 2.75 -13.53 20.03
CA GLY A 99 3.30 -14.87 20.22
C GLY A 99 4.76 -14.90 20.68
N THR A 100 5.34 -16.09 20.65
CA THR A 100 6.77 -16.29 20.94
C THR A 100 7.59 -16.08 19.66
N ALA A 101 8.73 -15.41 19.77
CA ALA A 101 9.64 -15.19 18.65
C ALA A 101 10.13 -16.52 18.06
N ILE A 102 10.12 -16.61 16.74
CA ILE A 102 10.65 -17.75 15.98
C ILE A 102 12.17 -17.74 16.10
N THR A 103 12.76 -18.92 16.27
CA THR A 103 14.21 -19.10 16.28
C THR A 103 14.68 -19.46 14.88
N LEU A 104 15.44 -18.56 14.26
CA LEU A 104 16.13 -18.71 12.98
C LEU A 104 17.34 -19.61 13.14
N ALA A 105 17.56 -20.46 12.15
CA ALA A 105 18.74 -21.32 12.08
C ALA A 105 20.00 -20.53 11.71
N GLY A 106 19.82 -19.38 11.05
CA GLY A 106 20.92 -18.56 10.56
C GLY A 106 21.51 -19.07 9.26
N ASP A 107 20.73 -19.78 8.46
CA ASP A 107 21.21 -20.54 7.30
C ASP A 107 20.75 -19.98 5.94
N GLY A 108 19.88 -18.96 5.91
CA GLY A 108 19.34 -18.44 4.65
C GLY A 108 18.74 -19.53 3.78
N GLY A 109 18.04 -20.47 4.41
CA GLY A 109 17.31 -21.56 3.77
C GLY A 109 18.14 -22.81 3.49
N THR A 110 19.40 -22.67 3.06
CA THR A 110 20.37 -23.80 2.87
C THR A 110 21.86 -23.39 2.77
N GLY A 111 22.19 -22.09 2.92
CA GLY A 111 23.49 -21.51 2.56
C GLY A 111 24.47 -21.30 3.72
N SER A 112 25.63 -20.72 3.40
CA SER A 112 26.65 -20.29 4.38
C SER A 112 27.14 -18.85 4.14
N ALA A 113 26.55 -18.16 3.17
CA ALA A 113 26.88 -16.80 2.75
C ALA A 113 25.72 -16.24 1.92
N ASP A 114 25.67 -14.91 1.77
CA ASP A 114 24.63 -14.23 0.98
C ASP A 114 24.67 -14.65 -0.49
N THR A 115 23.50 -14.83 -1.09
CA THR A 115 23.39 -15.12 -2.52
C THR A 115 23.77 -13.88 -3.35
N PRO A 116 24.84 -13.93 -4.17
CA PRO A 116 25.31 -12.74 -4.87
C PRO A 116 24.34 -12.25 -5.93
N GLY A 117 24.21 -10.92 -6.06
CA GLY A 117 23.49 -10.26 -7.15
C GLY A 117 22.32 -9.41 -6.66
N ALA A 118 22.15 -8.22 -7.24
CA ALA A 118 21.15 -7.25 -6.79
C ALA A 118 19.69 -7.72 -6.94
N ALA A 119 19.44 -8.75 -7.76
CA ALA A 119 18.12 -9.35 -7.94
C ALA A 119 17.82 -10.46 -6.90
N ASN A 120 18.82 -10.89 -6.12
CA ASN A 120 18.68 -11.97 -5.15
C ASN A 120 18.56 -11.35 -3.76
N HIS A 121 17.35 -11.33 -3.22
CA HIS A 121 17.08 -10.79 -1.90
C HIS A 121 15.79 -11.39 -1.32
N ILE A 122 15.62 -11.24 -0.02
CA ILE A 122 14.37 -11.51 0.67
C ILE A 122 13.64 -10.19 0.81
N LYS A 123 12.50 -10.04 0.14
CA LYS A 123 11.64 -8.89 0.36
C LYS A 123 10.81 -9.11 1.61
N ILE A 124 10.85 -8.16 2.53
CA ILE A 124 9.90 -8.07 3.63
C ILE A 124 8.91 -6.94 3.30
N GLU A 125 7.63 -7.18 3.44
CA GLU A 125 6.58 -6.16 3.30
C GLU A 125 5.44 -6.38 4.30
N TYR A 126 4.52 -5.41 4.43
CA TYR A 126 3.31 -5.56 5.23
C TYR A 126 2.42 -6.66 4.63
N ALA A 127 1.89 -7.57 5.45
CA ALA A 127 1.29 -8.81 4.92
C ALA A 127 -0.09 -8.60 4.27
N GLU A 128 -0.98 -7.87 4.94
CA GLU A 128 -2.33 -7.60 4.46
C GLU A 128 -2.72 -6.16 4.79
N PHE A 129 -3.49 -5.52 3.92
CA PHE A 129 -3.96 -4.16 4.16
C PHE A 129 -4.77 -4.07 5.47
N GLY A 130 -4.41 -3.12 6.34
CA GLY A 130 -5.18 -2.83 7.54
C GLY A 130 -6.35 -1.89 7.24
N ALA A 131 -7.54 -2.17 7.77
CA ALA A 131 -8.70 -1.30 7.64
C ALA A 131 -8.52 -0.02 8.47
N ILE A 132 -8.74 1.15 7.85
CA ILE A 132 -8.78 2.43 8.54
C ILE A 132 -10.22 2.75 8.89
N CYS A 133 -10.51 2.79 10.18
CA CYS A 133 -11.79 3.23 10.69
C CYS A 133 -11.93 4.76 10.59
N GLN A 134 -13.17 5.24 10.49
CA GLN A 134 -13.53 6.66 10.61
C GLN A 134 -12.96 7.57 9.51
N VAL A 135 -12.82 7.03 8.29
CA VAL A 135 -12.65 7.86 7.11
C VAL A 135 -13.97 8.56 6.79
N ARG A 136 -13.93 9.89 6.72
CA ARG A 136 -15.08 10.72 6.40
C ARG A 136 -15.35 10.78 4.91
N GLU A 137 -14.29 10.99 4.14
CA GLU A 137 -14.32 11.04 2.69
C GLU A 137 -12.93 10.74 2.13
N PHE A 138 -12.90 10.19 0.93
CA PHE A 138 -11.69 10.11 0.12
C PHE A 138 -12.02 10.59 -1.29
N SER A 139 -11.02 11.13 -1.97
CA SER A 139 -11.10 11.54 -3.37
C SER A 139 -9.89 10.99 -4.12
N LEU A 140 -10.11 10.64 -5.39
CA LEU A 140 -9.08 10.17 -6.29
C LEU A 140 -9.24 10.89 -7.62
N GLU A 141 -8.18 11.54 -8.07
CA GLU A 141 -8.10 12.21 -9.35
C GLU A 141 -6.96 11.61 -10.17
N ILE A 142 -7.26 11.24 -11.41
CA ILE A 142 -6.26 10.78 -12.39
C ILE A 142 -6.34 11.73 -13.57
N SER A 143 -5.20 12.35 -13.89
CA SER A 143 -5.04 13.27 -15.00
C SER A 143 -4.03 12.73 -16.00
N ARG A 144 -4.14 13.16 -17.26
CA ARG A 144 -3.18 12.83 -18.31
C ARG A 144 -2.72 14.09 -18.99
N GLU A 145 -1.43 14.20 -19.21
CA GLU A 145 -0.91 15.24 -20.10
C GLU A 145 -1.06 14.82 -21.56
N GLU A 146 -1.35 15.76 -22.43
CA GLU A 146 -1.45 15.54 -23.87
C GLU A 146 -0.43 16.40 -24.61
N LEU A 147 0.28 15.80 -25.57
CA LEU A 147 1.21 16.49 -26.44
C LEU A 147 0.55 16.79 -27.79
N ASP A 148 0.55 18.06 -28.18
CA ASP A 148 0.10 18.48 -29.51
C ASP A 148 1.19 18.18 -30.54
N VAL A 149 0.94 17.20 -31.40
CA VAL A 149 1.84 16.77 -32.50
C VAL A 149 1.35 17.27 -33.86
N THR A 150 0.57 18.35 -33.88
CA THR A 150 0.08 18.93 -35.13
C THR A 150 1.26 19.41 -35.97
N THR A 151 1.54 18.68 -37.06
CA THR A 151 2.56 19.06 -38.03
C THR A 151 1.95 19.87 -39.17
N LEU A 152 2.66 20.92 -39.59
CA LEU A 152 2.41 21.55 -40.88
C LEU A 152 2.88 20.57 -41.98
N PRO A 153 2.04 20.25 -42.97
CA PRO A 153 2.44 19.35 -44.05
C PRO A 153 3.58 20.00 -44.86
N CYS A 154 4.67 19.27 -45.07
CA CYS A 154 5.86 19.72 -45.80
C CYS A 154 5.68 19.72 -47.35
N GLY A 155 4.47 19.93 -47.85
CA GLY A 155 4.17 20.02 -49.27
C GLY A 155 2.92 20.86 -49.53
N PRO A 156 2.71 21.35 -50.76
CA PRO A 156 1.53 22.14 -51.11
C PRO A 156 0.27 21.25 -51.01
N GLN A 157 -0.37 21.25 -49.84
CA GLN A 157 -1.66 20.60 -49.66
C GLN A 157 -2.70 21.38 -50.46
N SER A 158 -3.44 20.67 -51.30
CA SER A 158 -4.67 21.17 -51.93
C SER A 158 -5.56 21.78 -50.85
N ALA A 159 -5.92 23.06 -51.01
CA ALA A 159 -6.72 23.80 -50.05
C ALA A 159 -8.04 23.06 -49.74
N SER A 160 -8.09 22.36 -48.61
CA SER A 160 -9.32 21.78 -48.08
C SER A 160 -10.22 22.92 -47.60
N ARG A 161 -11.52 22.86 -47.94
CA ARG A 161 -12.54 23.80 -47.44
C ARG A 161 -12.72 23.74 -45.92
N PHE A 162 -12.26 22.67 -45.27
CA PHE A 162 -12.40 22.44 -43.83
C PHE A 162 -11.05 22.57 -43.12
N ALA A 163 -11.07 23.18 -41.93
CA ALA A 163 -9.90 23.27 -41.07
C ALA A 163 -9.45 21.88 -40.61
N SER A 164 -8.14 21.66 -40.58
CA SER A 164 -7.55 20.44 -40.04
C SER A 164 -7.74 20.39 -38.52
N PHE A 165 -8.16 19.24 -38.00
CA PHE A 165 -8.21 19.00 -36.56
C PHE A 165 -6.79 18.86 -35.99
N ARG A 166 -6.60 19.30 -34.74
CA ARG A 166 -5.35 19.09 -34.00
C ARG A 166 -5.11 17.60 -33.81
N LYS A 167 -3.86 17.18 -33.91
CA LYS A 167 -3.44 15.82 -33.59
C LYS A 167 -2.83 15.84 -32.19
N ILE A 168 -3.50 15.21 -31.25
CA ILE A 168 -3.02 15.04 -29.87
C ILE A 168 -2.47 13.62 -29.71
N GLN A 169 -1.32 13.50 -29.05
CA GLN A 169 -0.74 12.24 -28.62
C GLN A 169 -0.83 12.18 -27.09
N PRO A 170 -1.42 11.12 -26.51
CA PRO A 170 -1.55 11.02 -25.07
C PRO A 170 -0.18 10.69 -24.43
N SER A 171 0.13 11.36 -23.31
CA SER A 171 1.33 11.14 -22.50
C SER A 171 1.02 10.23 -21.29
N TYR A 172 1.95 10.16 -20.34
CA TYR A 172 1.81 9.47 -19.06
C TYR A 172 0.66 10.05 -18.24
N ALA A 173 0.01 9.17 -17.45
CA ALA A 173 -0.99 9.56 -16.47
C ALA A 173 -0.30 9.87 -15.13
N SER A 174 -0.82 10.84 -14.40
CA SER A 174 -0.46 11.11 -13.01
C SER A 174 -1.73 11.14 -12.17
N GLY A 175 -1.65 10.65 -10.94
CA GLY A 175 -2.79 10.61 -10.04
C GLY A 175 -2.46 11.18 -8.68
N THR A 176 -3.45 11.83 -8.10
CA THR A 176 -3.42 12.38 -6.74
C THR A 176 -4.73 12.06 -6.05
N GLY A 177 -4.69 11.88 -4.74
CA GLY A 177 -5.89 11.74 -3.94
C GLY A 177 -5.78 12.45 -2.62
N SER A 178 -6.92 12.62 -1.98
CA SER A 178 -6.99 13.10 -0.61
C SER A 178 -7.92 12.23 0.22
N MET A 179 -7.69 12.17 1.52
CA MET A 179 -8.61 11.55 2.46
C MET A 179 -8.69 12.36 3.75
N THR A 180 -9.89 12.41 4.32
CA THR A 180 -10.16 13.06 5.59
C THR A 180 -10.53 12.01 6.63
N VAL A 181 -9.79 11.97 7.73
CA VAL A 181 -9.94 10.99 8.81
C VAL A 181 -10.17 11.71 10.14
N TYR A 182 -11.00 11.14 11.00
CA TYR A 182 -11.17 11.63 12.37
C TYR A 182 -10.04 11.15 13.28
N PHE A 183 -9.52 12.05 14.11
CA PHE A 183 -8.60 11.64 15.18
C PHE A 183 -9.37 10.95 16.29
N THR A 184 -8.84 9.82 16.74
CA THR A 184 -9.32 9.11 17.93
C THR A 184 -8.25 9.07 18.99
N ASP A 185 -8.68 8.79 20.21
CA ASP A 185 -7.83 8.53 21.36
C ASP A 185 -7.04 7.21 21.24
N ASP A 186 -7.41 6.32 20.31
CA ASP A 186 -6.70 5.07 20.06
C ASP A 186 -5.39 5.30 19.30
N GLN A 187 -4.30 5.45 20.06
CA GLN A 187 -2.94 5.61 19.54
C GLN A 187 -2.41 4.38 18.79
N THR A 188 -3.07 3.22 18.87
CA THR A 188 -2.70 1.99 18.14
C THR A 188 -3.43 1.85 16.81
N SER A 189 -4.42 2.71 16.55
CA SER A 189 -5.15 2.73 15.29
C SER A 189 -4.22 3.08 14.12
N LEU A 190 -4.34 2.31 13.03
CA LEU A 190 -3.67 2.56 11.76
C LEU A 190 -3.86 4.00 11.25
N ALA A 191 -4.96 4.67 11.65
CA ALA A 191 -5.21 6.08 11.34
C ALA A 191 -4.12 7.02 11.91
N ASN A 192 -3.71 6.82 13.16
CA ASN A 192 -2.68 7.65 13.80
C ASN A 192 -1.29 7.35 13.21
N ARG A 193 -1.06 6.12 12.77
CA ARG A 193 0.15 5.75 12.04
C ARG A 193 0.17 6.36 10.64
N LEU A 194 -0.94 6.37 9.93
CA LEU A 194 -1.06 7.04 8.63
C LEU A 194 -0.69 8.53 8.72
N ILE A 195 -1.13 9.21 9.78
CA ILE A 195 -0.76 10.60 10.08
C ILE A 195 0.75 10.75 10.32
N SER A 196 1.34 9.85 11.10
CA SER A 196 2.78 9.88 11.40
C SER A 196 3.64 9.53 10.18
N ASN A 197 3.14 8.67 9.30
CA ASN A 197 3.84 8.24 8.09
C ASN A 197 4.14 9.41 7.17
N VAL A 198 3.32 10.46 7.11
CA VAL A 198 3.60 11.66 6.29
C VAL A 198 4.94 12.30 6.64
N LEU A 199 5.43 12.14 7.88
CA LEU A 199 6.69 12.70 8.35
C LEU A 199 7.90 11.79 8.10
N LEU A 200 7.68 10.54 7.69
CA LEU A 200 8.77 9.61 7.42
C LEU A 200 9.55 10.04 6.19
N LYS A 201 10.89 9.94 6.29
CA LYS A 201 11.79 10.22 5.17
C LYS A 201 11.64 9.17 4.08
N ASP A 202 11.51 7.92 4.48
CA ASP A 202 11.22 6.82 3.57
C ASP A 202 9.70 6.55 3.55
N GLN A 203 9.17 6.41 2.34
CA GLN A 203 7.75 6.15 2.08
C GLN A 203 7.53 4.81 1.37
N GLN A 204 8.58 3.99 1.19
CA GLN A 204 8.42 2.65 0.59
C GLN A 204 7.45 1.79 1.41
N GLY A 205 6.70 0.91 0.74
CA GLY A 205 5.65 0.09 1.36
C GLY A 205 4.31 0.79 1.59
N ALA A 206 4.22 2.12 1.40
CA ALA A 206 2.94 2.79 1.51
C ALA A 206 2.01 2.42 0.35
N LYS A 207 0.98 1.63 0.63
CA LYS A 207 -0.05 1.26 -0.35
C LYS A 207 -1.43 1.58 0.21
N VAL A 208 -2.37 1.88 -0.69
CA VAL A 208 -3.76 2.12 -0.32
C VAL A 208 -4.68 1.28 -1.17
N LYS A 209 -5.73 0.76 -0.55
CA LYS A 209 -6.86 0.14 -1.21
C LYS A 209 -8.13 0.92 -0.84
N LEU A 210 -8.73 1.56 -1.84
CA LEU A 210 -9.89 2.44 -1.72
C LEU A 210 -11.10 1.77 -2.35
N TYR A 211 -12.00 1.27 -1.52
CA TYR A 211 -13.24 0.68 -1.99
C TYR A 211 -14.27 1.77 -2.24
N ILE A 212 -14.77 1.82 -3.46
CA ILE A 212 -15.92 2.63 -3.83
C ILE A 212 -17.20 1.88 -3.44
N ASN A 213 -17.21 0.56 -3.65
CA ASN A 213 -18.28 -0.33 -3.23
C ASN A 213 -17.66 -1.62 -2.65
N ALA A 214 -17.55 -1.70 -1.33
CA ALA A 214 -17.10 -2.90 -0.65
C ALA A 214 -18.25 -3.90 -0.50
N VAL A 215 -18.10 -5.07 -1.10
CA VAL A 215 -19.00 -6.21 -0.90
C VAL A 215 -18.35 -7.14 0.12
N TYR A 216 -19.07 -7.44 1.19
CA TYR A 216 -18.56 -8.32 2.25
C TYR A 216 -19.07 -9.75 2.04
N SER A 217 -18.16 -10.72 2.07
CA SER A 217 -18.47 -12.15 2.02
C SER A 217 -17.66 -12.86 3.09
N GLY A 218 -18.34 -13.57 4.01
CA GLY A 218 -17.66 -14.35 5.05
C GLY A 218 -16.92 -13.55 6.13
N GLY A 219 -17.14 -12.24 6.25
CA GLY A 219 -16.50 -11.39 7.27
C GLY A 219 -15.28 -10.60 6.77
N SER A 220 -14.86 -10.82 5.52
CA SER A 220 -13.84 -10.03 4.82
C SER A 220 -14.46 -9.37 3.58
N VAL A 221 -13.76 -8.38 3.03
CA VAL A 221 -14.16 -7.78 1.74
C VAL A 221 -13.86 -8.78 0.62
N ASP A 222 -14.82 -8.98 -0.27
CA ASP A 222 -14.67 -9.79 -1.47
C ASP A 222 -14.19 -8.91 -2.62
N ASP A 223 -12.88 -8.95 -2.89
CA ASP A 223 -12.25 -8.15 -3.94
C ASP A 223 -12.81 -8.46 -5.33
N THR A 224 -13.32 -9.67 -5.57
CA THR A 224 -13.89 -10.04 -6.89
C THR A 224 -15.26 -9.41 -7.13
N ALA A 225 -16.04 -9.22 -6.07
CA ALA A 225 -17.36 -8.61 -6.13
C ALA A 225 -17.33 -7.09 -5.88
N SER A 226 -16.22 -6.57 -5.36
CA SER A 226 -16.05 -5.17 -4.97
C SER A 226 -15.49 -4.32 -6.11
N MET A 227 -15.74 -3.01 -6.05
CA MET A 227 -15.09 -2.04 -6.93
C MET A 227 -14.12 -1.21 -6.11
N TYR A 228 -12.84 -1.26 -6.45
CA TYR A 228 -11.80 -0.58 -5.68
C TYR A 228 -10.68 -0.03 -6.55
N PHE A 229 -9.93 0.90 -5.97
CA PHE A 229 -8.64 1.31 -6.47
C PHE A 229 -7.56 0.73 -5.56
N GLU A 230 -6.49 0.21 -6.13
CA GLU A 230 -5.31 -0.24 -5.39
C GLU A 230 -4.05 0.34 -6.03
N GLY A 231 -3.14 0.83 -5.19
CA GLY A 231 -1.84 1.24 -5.68
C GLY A 231 -0.90 1.70 -4.58
N GLY A 232 0.39 1.70 -4.93
CA GLY A 232 1.42 2.36 -4.16
C GLY A 232 1.20 3.87 -4.14
N ILE A 233 1.31 4.46 -2.95
CA ILE A 233 1.11 5.90 -2.75
C ILE A 233 2.32 6.53 -2.09
N ARG A 234 2.47 7.83 -2.30
CA ARG A 234 3.39 8.67 -1.55
C ARG A 234 2.63 9.80 -0.87
N LEU A 235 2.66 9.80 0.45
CA LEU A 235 2.07 10.84 1.27
C LEU A 235 2.82 12.17 1.01
N THR A 236 2.08 13.21 0.67
CA THR A 236 2.64 14.50 0.23
C THR A 236 2.45 15.59 1.28
N SER A 237 1.28 15.63 1.89
CA SER A 237 0.96 16.64 2.91
C SER A 237 -0.09 16.13 3.88
N MET A 238 -0.09 16.75 5.06
CA MET A 238 -1.12 16.62 6.07
C MET A 238 -1.54 18.01 6.51
N SER A 239 -2.85 18.21 6.67
CA SER A 239 -3.42 19.34 7.37
C SER A 239 -4.28 18.84 8.53
N MET A 240 -4.14 19.44 9.70
CA MET A 240 -4.90 19.07 10.89
C MET A 240 -5.63 20.31 11.38
N SER A 241 -6.93 20.15 11.67
CA SER A 241 -7.76 21.20 12.26
C SER A 241 -8.40 20.66 13.53
N ALA A 242 -8.16 21.34 14.64
CA ALA A 242 -8.75 21.04 15.93
C ALA A 242 -9.55 22.26 16.39
N ASN A 243 -10.87 22.10 16.48
CA ASN A 243 -11.75 23.07 17.11
C ASN A 243 -12.23 22.47 18.44
N PRO A 244 -12.30 23.24 19.53
CA PRO A 244 -12.76 22.71 20.82
C PRO A 244 -14.24 22.30 20.82
N ASP A 245 -15.01 22.74 19.81
CA ASP A 245 -16.44 22.45 19.67
C ASP A 245 -16.74 21.26 18.74
N ASP A 246 -15.77 20.80 17.92
CA ASP A 246 -15.95 19.75 16.90
C ASP A 246 -14.89 18.63 17.01
N PRO A 247 -15.16 17.41 16.51
CA PRO A 247 -14.16 16.36 16.42
C PRO A 247 -12.95 16.81 15.59
N THR A 248 -11.74 16.51 16.08
CA THR A 248 -10.51 16.86 15.37
C THR A 248 -10.39 16.02 14.10
N THR A 249 -10.08 16.68 12.97
CA THR A 249 -9.94 16.03 11.66
C THR A 249 -8.54 16.24 11.10
N ALA A 250 -8.02 15.21 10.43
CA ALA A 250 -6.83 15.28 9.59
C ALA A 250 -7.26 15.09 8.13
N GLU A 251 -6.82 16.00 7.27
CA GLU A 251 -6.83 15.80 5.83
C GLU A 251 -5.41 15.44 5.39
N MET A 252 -5.31 14.40 4.56
CA MET A 252 -4.05 13.92 4.01
C MET A 252 -4.14 13.90 2.49
N SER A 253 -3.07 14.32 1.84
CA SER A 253 -2.94 14.30 0.40
C SER A 253 -1.83 13.33 -0.01
N PHE A 254 -2.09 12.52 -1.02
CA PHE A 254 -1.16 11.53 -1.54
C PHE A 254 -1.07 11.61 -3.06
N SER A 255 0.10 11.22 -3.58
CA SER A 255 0.33 11.00 -5.00
C SER A 255 0.39 9.50 -5.27
N ILE A 256 -0.15 9.07 -6.42
CA ILE A 256 -0.13 7.67 -6.85
C ILE A 256 1.19 7.40 -7.55
N VAL A 257 1.88 6.32 -7.17
CA VAL A 257 3.15 5.92 -7.77
C VAL A 257 2.95 4.77 -8.75
N ASN A 258 2.36 3.66 -8.28
CA ASN A 258 2.14 2.44 -9.08
C ASN A 258 0.72 1.92 -8.83
N PRO A 259 -0.27 2.28 -9.67
CA PRO A 259 -1.62 1.73 -9.56
C PRO A 259 -1.64 0.29 -10.09
N THR A 260 -2.02 -0.67 -9.25
CA THR A 260 -2.13 -2.09 -9.60
C THR A 260 -3.55 -2.43 -10.08
N HIS A 261 -4.56 -1.80 -9.47
CA HIS A 261 -5.97 -2.04 -9.79
C HIS A 261 -6.78 -0.74 -9.87
N LEU A 262 -7.67 -0.65 -10.87
CA LEU A 262 -8.62 0.45 -11.01
C LEU A 262 -10.01 -0.08 -11.36
N LEU A 263 -10.92 0.08 -10.39
CA LEU A 263 -12.32 -0.30 -10.45
C LEU A 263 -12.54 -1.80 -10.64
N ASN A 264 -12.52 -2.25 -11.89
CA ASN A 264 -12.76 -3.64 -12.31
C ASN A 264 -11.63 -4.12 -13.24
N THR A 265 -10.51 -3.42 -13.28
CA THR A 265 -9.45 -3.66 -14.27
C THR A 265 -8.09 -3.57 -13.60
N ASP A 266 -7.34 -4.65 -13.71
CA ASP A 266 -5.92 -4.70 -13.36
C ASP A 266 -5.12 -3.87 -14.38
N ILE A 267 -4.22 -3.03 -13.88
CA ILE A 267 -3.42 -2.11 -14.71
C ILE A 267 -2.02 -2.69 -15.01
N ASP A 268 -1.58 -3.68 -14.24
CA ASP A 268 -0.30 -4.38 -14.40
C ASP A 268 -0.39 -5.68 -15.22
#